data_AF-A0A8H6G189-F1
#
_entry.id   AF-A0A8H6G189-F1
#
_cell.length_a   1.000
_cell.length_b   1.000
_cell.length_c   1.000
_cell.angle_alpha   90.00
_cell.angle_beta   90.00
_cell.angle_gamma   90.00
#
_symmetry.space_group_name_H-M   'P 1'
#
loop_
_entity.id
_entity.type
_entity.pdbx_description
1 polymer ?
#
loop_
_entity_poly.entity_id
_entity_poly.type
_entity_poly.pdbx_seq_one_letter_code
_entity_poly.pdbx_strand_id
1 'polypeptide(L)'
;MDIESLQAIVCDGQNRYLLESVGPYSDLLLQQDGQFGSIFHFKDSPIASFIETKSSPTAVKVNDSWKMAGPKGALVDQFSATRPRLWESDDEGCHRTHSDLVEFAINDVDYERVPTRLRGITTKATGILTSRYLSQESPTHF
;
A
#
# COMPACT_ATOMS: atom_id res chain seq x y z
N MET A 1 -7.93 -5.52 -4.75
CA MET A 1 -7.15 -5.42 -5.99
C MET A 1 -8.00 -5.96 -7.13
N ASP A 2 -8.02 -5.34 -8.30
CA ASP A 2 -8.56 -6.00 -9.50
C ASP A 2 -7.59 -7.09 -9.97
N ILE A 3 -8.05 -8.35 -9.95
CA ILE A 3 -7.23 -9.52 -10.24
C ILE A 3 -7.65 -10.22 -11.55
N GLU A 4 -8.66 -9.72 -12.27
CA GLU A 4 -9.24 -10.45 -13.42
C GLU A 4 -8.17 -10.74 -14.50
N SER A 5 -7.36 -9.74 -14.83
CA SER A 5 -6.28 -9.91 -15.81
C SER A 5 -5.18 -10.88 -15.37
N LEU A 6 -4.99 -11.05 -14.07
CA LEU A 6 -4.02 -11.97 -13.48
C LEU A 6 -4.58 -13.40 -13.41
N GLN A 7 -5.89 -13.57 -13.26
CA GLN A 7 -6.54 -14.88 -13.29
C GLN A 7 -6.31 -15.58 -14.63
N ALA A 8 -6.33 -14.84 -15.73
CA ALA A 8 -6.03 -15.38 -17.06
C ALA A 8 -4.59 -15.87 -17.21
N ILE A 9 -3.65 -15.33 -16.42
CA ILE A 9 -2.25 -15.77 -16.40
C ILE A 9 -2.09 -17.03 -15.54
N VAL A 10 -2.71 -17.03 -14.36
CA VAL A 10 -2.54 -18.09 -13.36
C VAL A 10 -3.39 -19.33 -13.68
N CYS A 11 -4.54 -19.16 -14.35
CA CYS A 11 -5.52 -20.21 -14.61
C CYS A 11 -5.81 -21.00 -13.32
N ASP A 12 -5.78 -22.34 -13.39
CA ASP A 12 -5.89 -23.25 -12.23
C ASP A 12 -4.52 -23.62 -11.62
N GLY A 13 -3.52 -22.77 -11.84
CA GLY A 13 -2.17 -22.97 -11.31
C GLY A 13 -2.09 -22.80 -9.79
N GLN A 14 -0.93 -23.16 -9.21
CA GLN A 14 -0.70 -23.16 -7.76
C GLN A 14 -0.93 -21.78 -7.10
N ASN A 15 -0.77 -20.69 -7.86
CA ASN A 15 -0.93 -19.33 -7.36
C ASN A 15 -2.39 -18.84 -7.34
N ARG A 16 -3.36 -19.66 -7.78
CA ARG A 16 -4.77 -19.23 -7.86
C ARG A 16 -5.31 -18.77 -6.51
N TYR A 17 -5.12 -19.58 -5.47
CA TYR A 17 -5.56 -19.25 -4.11
C TYR A 17 -4.89 -17.99 -3.56
N LEU A 18 -3.59 -17.81 -3.82
CA LEU A 18 -2.88 -16.59 -3.44
C LEU A 18 -3.49 -15.37 -4.13
N LEU A 19 -3.76 -15.47 -5.43
CA LEU A 19 -4.34 -14.38 -6.20
C LEU A 19 -5.75 -14.03 -5.71
N GLU A 20 -6.60 -15.03 -5.46
CA GLU A 20 -7.94 -14.83 -4.89
C GLU A 20 -7.86 -14.18 -3.49
N SER A 21 -6.85 -14.52 -2.68
CA SER A 21 -6.65 -13.95 -1.34
C SER A 21 -6.28 -12.47 -1.32
N VAL A 22 -5.84 -11.89 -2.44
CA VAL A 22 -5.57 -10.44 -2.59
C VAL A 22 -6.63 -9.72 -3.44
N GLY A 23 -7.63 -10.48 -3.92
CA GLY A 23 -8.73 -9.98 -4.73
C GLY A 23 -9.71 -9.06 -3.99
N PRO A 24 -10.70 -8.50 -4.70
CA PRO A 24 -11.63 -7.52 -4.14
C PRO A 24 -12.63 -8.12 -3.15
N TYR A 25 -12.81 -9.45 -3.18
CA TYR A 25 -13.74 -10.21 -2.32
C TYR A 25 -13.01 -11.12 -1.33
N SER A 26 -11.78 -10.79 -0.97
CA SER A 26 -10.99 -11.59 -0.03
C SER A 26 -11.51 -11.43 1.40
N ASP A 27 -12.07 -12.51 1.96
CA ASP A 27 -12.45 -12.57 3.38
C ASP A 27 -11.26 -12.32 4.30
N LEU A 28 -10.06 -12.75 3.89
CA LEU A 28 -8.82 -12.52 4.64
C LEU A 28 -8.52 -11.02 4.76
N LEU A 29 -8.60 -10.28 3.65
CA LEU A 29 -8.34 -8.84 3.66
C LEU A 29 -9.41 -8.09 4.47
N LEU A 30 -10.68 -8.49 4.37
CA LEU A 30 -11.76 -7.92 5.17
C LEU A 30 -11.54 -8.14 6.67
N GLN A 31 -11.12 -9.35 7.06
CA GLN A 31 -10.80 -9.65 8.46
C GLN A 31 -9.59 -8.84 8.93
N GLN A 32 -8.54 -8.74 8.12
CA GLN A 32 -7.34 -7.96 8.44
C GLN A 32 -7.66 -6.47 8.63
N ASP A 33 -8.45 -5.87 7.74
CA ASP A 33 -8.86 -4.47 7.83
C ASP A 33 -9.63 -4.20 9.14
N GLY A 34 -10.61 -5.05 9.46
CA GLY A 34 -11.39 -4.92 10.71
C GLY A 34 -10.57 -5.12 11.99
N GLN A 35 -9.50 -5.92 11.95
CA GLN A 35 -8.64 -6.18 13.12
C GLN A 35 -7.52 -5.17 13.28
N PHE A 36 -7.02 -4.59 12.18
CA PHE A 36 -5.80 -3.78 12.17
C PHE A 36 -5.88 -2.60 13.14
N GLY A 37 -7.00 -1.88 13.21
CA GLY A 37 -7.15 -0.74 14.13
C GLY A 37 -7.00 -1.11 15.61
N SER A 38 -7.39 -2.33 15.99
CA SER A 38 -7.26 -2.82 17.38
C SER A 38 -5.85 -3.32 17.69
N ILE A 39 -5.24 -4.03 16.74
CA ILE A 39 -3.87 -4.56 16.87
C ILE A 39 -2.86 -3.41 16.84
N PHE A 40 -3.05 -2.42 15.96
CA PHE A 40 -2.14 -1.30 15.73
C PHE A 40 -2.76 0.04 16.17
N HIS A 41 -3.13 0.13 17.45
CA HIS A 41 -3.85 1.26 18.06
C HIS A 41 -2.96 2.48 18.39
N PHE A 42 -1.68 2.45 18.04
CA PHE A 42 -0.72 3.51 18.37
C PHE A 42 -0.95 4.77 17.52
N LYS A 43 -1.66 5.75 18.08
CA LYS A 43 -1.98 7.03 17.43
C LYS A 43 -0.76 7.90 17.13
N ASP A 44 0.32 7.71 17.88
CA ASP A 44 1.58 8.40 17.65
C ASP A 44 2.39 7.77 16.51
N SER A 45 2.11 6.53 16.10
CA SER A 45 2.79 5.89 14.97
C SER A 45 2.06 6.22 13.67
N PRO A 46 2.54 7.16 12.84
CA PRO A 46 1.85 7.55 11.61
C PRO A 46 1.92 6.44 10.56
N ILE A 47 0.85 6.30 9.78
CA ILE A 47 0.85 5.48 8.56
C ILE A 47 0.72 6.42 7.37
N ALA A 48 1.37 6.10 6.26
CA ALA A 48 1.17 6.79 5.00
C ALA A 48 0.89 5.77 3.92
N SER A 49 -0.12 6.08 3.11
CA SER A 49 -0.53 5.29 1.97
C SER A 49 -0.42 6.15 0.72
N PHE A 50 0.23 5.62 -0.31
CA PHE A 50 0.28 6.20 -1.64
C PHE A 50 -0.57 5.34 -2.54
N ILE A 51 -1.59 5.95 -3.14
CA ILE A 51 -2.60 5.24 -3.93
C ILE A 51 -2.47 5.61 -5.40
N GLU A 52 -2.74 4.64 -6.29
CA GLU A 52 -2.84 4.92 -7.71
C GLU A 52 -4.15 5.67 -7.97
N THR A 53 -4.11 6.66 -8.87
CA THR A 53 -5.33 7.39 -9.30
C THR A 53 -5.53 7.36 -10.82
N LYS A 54 -4.65 6.64 -11.54
CA LYS A 54 -4.80 6.34 -12.97
C LYS A 54 -4.85 4.83 -13.18
N SER A 55 -5.72 4.40 -14.08
CA SER A 55 -5.77 3.01 -14.52
C SER A 55 -4.55 2.63 -15.35
N SER A 56 -4.04 1.43 -15.10
CA SER A 56 -2.92 0.80 -15.80
C SER A 56 -3.43 -0.10 -16.94
N PRO A 57 -2.74 -0.22 -18.07
CA PRO A 57 -3.01 -1.30 -19.02
C PRO A 57 -2.88 -2.66 -18.32
N THR A 58 -3.79 -3.60 -18.59
CA THR A 58 -3.77 -4.92 -17.96
C THR A 58 -3.03 -5.96 -18.81
N ALA A 59 -2.73 -7.11 -18.20
CA ALA A 59 -2.09 -8.21 -18.91
C ALA A 59 -3.05 -8.86 -19.92
N VAL A 60 -2.58 -9.04 -21.15
CA VAL A 60 -3.28 -9.75 -22.22
C VAL A 60 -2.30 -10.61 -23.03
N LYS A 61 -2.77 -11.75 -23.54
CA LYS A 61 -1.97 -12.64 -24.37
C LYS A 61 -2.02 -12.18 -25.84
N VAL A 62 -0.86 -11.85 -26.41
CA VAL A 62 -0.70 -11.42 -27.81
C VAL A 62 0.38 -12.27 -28.48
N ASN A 63 0.02 -13.04 -29.52
CA ASN A 63 0.95 -13.92 -30.25
C ASN A 63 1.79 -14.79 -29.31
N ASP A 64 1.12 -15.48 -28.40
CA ASP A 64 1.72 -16.34 -27.35
C ASP A 64 2.61 -15.66 -26.30
N SER A 65 2.67 -14.33 -26.29
CA SER A 65 3.40 -13.56 -25.28
C SER A 65 2.44 -12.72 -24.43
N TRP A 66 2.65 -12.68 -23.11
CA TRP A 66 1.92 -11.76 -22.23
C TRP A 66 2.45 -10.34 -22.38
N LYS A 67 1.53 -9.38 -22.55
CA LYS A 67 1.85 -7.95 -22.68
C LYS A 67 0.88 -7.12 -21.84
N MET A 68 1.37 -5.98 -21.32
CA MET A 68 0.54 -4.96 -20.66
C MET A 68 -0.14 -4.08 -21.71
N ALA A 69 -0.99 -4.70 -22.53
CA ALA A 69 -1.69 -4.06 -23.66
C ALA A 69 -3.20 -4.30 -23.61
N GLY A 70 -3.71 -4.84 -22.51
CA GLY A 70 -5.12 -5.10 -22.29
C GLY A 70 -5.91 -3.84 -21.94
N PRO A 71 -7.23 -3.98 -21.71
CA PRO A 71 -8.08 -2.92 -21.19
C PRO A 71 -7.49 -2.28 -19.94
N LYS A 72 -7.70 -0.97 -19.75
CA LYS A 72 -7.18 -0.30 -18.56
C LYS A 72 -8.01 -0.66 -17.33
N GLY A 73 -7.34 -0.99 -16.22
CA GLY A 73 -7.96 -1.25 -14.92
C GLY A 73 -7.18 -0.56 -13.80
N ALA A 74 -7.84 -0.28 -12.67
CA ALA A 74 -7.15 0.08 -11.45
C ALA A 74 -6.78 -1.23 -10.74
N LEU A 75 -5.49 -1.56 -10.69
CA LEU A 75 -5.01 -2.77 -10.05
C LEU A 75 -5.16 -2.64 -8.54
N VAL A 76 -4.70 -1.54 -7.97
CA VAL A 76 -4.77 -1.21 -6.55
C VAL A 76 -5.41 0.17 -6.37
N ASP A 77 -6.74 0.20 -6.39
CA ASP A 77 -7.50 1.42 -6.11
C ASP A 77 -7.47 1.82 -4.63
N GLN A 78 -8.01 3.01 -4.33
CA GLN A 78 -8.10 3.54 -2.97
C GLN A 78 -8.85 2.62 -1.98
N PHE A 79 -9.75 1.76 -2.46
CA PHE A 79 -10.53 0.87 -1.61
C PHE A 79 -9.73 -0.39 -1.24
N SER A 80 -8.87 -0.84 -2.16
CA SER A 80 -7.94 -1.95 -1.93
C SER A 80 -6.67 -1.56 -1.19
N ALA A 81 -6.25 -0.29 -1.29
CA ALA A 81 -5.28 0.31 -0.39
C ALA A 81 -5.97 0.59 0.96
N THR A 82 -6.20 -0.48 1.73
CA THR A 82 -6.95 -0.50 3.00
C THR A 82 -6.63 0.71 3.89
N ARG A 83 -7.69 1.32 4.46
CA ARG A 83 -7.62 2.40 5.46
C ARG A 83 -8.05 1.89 6.84
N PRO A 84 -7.20 1.14 7.53
CA PRO A 84 -7.63 0.45 8.74
C PRO A 84 -7.79 1.35 9.98
N ARG A 85 -7.36 2.61 9.93
CA ARG A 85 -7.40 3.54 11.09
C ARG A 85 -8.12 4.83 10.72
N LEU A 86 -9.33 5.01 11.26
CA LEU A 86 -10.22 6.14 10.96
C LEU A 86 -9.65 7.54 11.28
N TRP A 87 -8.60 7.62 12.10
CA TRP A 87 -7.92 8.88 12.43
C TRP A 87 -6.77 9.23 11.49
N GLU A 88 -6.41 8.33 10.56
CA GLU A 88 -5.46 8.63 9.49
C GLU A 88 -6.24 9.25 8.34
N SER A 89 -6.04 10.56 8.11
CA SER A 89 -6.78 11.35 7.13
C SER A 89 -6.05 11.57 5.80
N ASP A 90 -4.79 11.14 5.70
CA ASP A 90 -3.86 11.61 4.68
C ASP A 90 -3.51 10.52 3.66
N ASP A 91 -4.49 10.10 2.85
CA ASP A 91 -4.15 9.37 1.63
C ASP A 91 -3.51 10.37 0.65
N GLU A 92 -2.27 10.12 0.27
CA GLU A 92 -1.61 10.92 -0.76
C GLU A 92 -1.91 10.31 -2.13
N GLY A 93 -2.98 10.80 -2.76
CA GLY A 93 -3.29 10.46 -4.14
C GLY A 93 -2.16 10.90 -5.07
N CYS A 94 -1.49 9.93 -5.69
CA CYS A 94 -0.49 10.18 -6.72
C CYS A 94 -1.16 10.08 -8.09
N HIS A 95 -0.96 11.06 -8.98
CA HIS A 95 -1.60 11.10 -10.31
C HIS A 95 -0.94 10.11 -11.31
N ARG A 96 -0.96 8.83 -10.94
CA ARG A 96 -0.07 7.78 -11.44
C ARG A 96 -0.76 6.44 -11.57
N THR A 97 -0.23 5.63 -12.47
CA THR A 97 -0.52 4.19 -12.55
C THR A 97 0.26 3.45 -11.44
N HIS A 98 -0.12 2.21 -11.14
CA HIS A 98 0.58 1.38 -10.15
C HIS A 98 2.09 1.28 -10.39
N SER A 99 2.53 1.08 -11.64
CA SER A 99 3.96 1.01 -11.98
C SER A 99 4.66 2.36 -11.80
N ASP A 100 3.99 3.46 -12.16
CA ASP A 100 4.57 4.81 -12.03
C ASP A 100 4.73 5.25 -10.55
N LEU A 101 4.03 4.61 -9.60
CA LEU A 101 4.21 4.88 -8.17
C LEU A 101 5.61 4.55 -7.66
N VAL A 102 6.29 3.61 -8.31
CA VAL A 102 7.65 3.16 -7.93
C VAL A 102 8.72 3.60 -8.92
N GLU A 103 8.33 4.26 -10.02
CA GLU A 103 9.21 4.73 -11.07
C GLU A 103 9.11 6.26 -11.21
N PHE A 104 10.01 6.97 -10.53
CA PHE A 104 10.09 8.43 -10.63
C PHE A 104 11.13 8.84 -11.67
N ALA A 105 10.75 9.77 -12.54
CA ALA A 105 11.68 10.41 -13.46
C ALA A 105 12.50 11.51 -12.75
N ILE A 106 13.58 11.97 -13.39
CA ILE A 106 14.29 13.18 -12.95
C ILE A 106 13.32 14.38 -13.08
N ASN A 107 13.23 15.19 -12.01
CA ASN A 107 12.31 16.35 -11.89
C ASN A 107 10.83 16.00 -11.88
N ASP A 108 10.49 14.80 -11.43
CA ASP A 108 9.12 14.37 -11.28
C ASP A 108 8.39 15.18 -10.19
N VAL A 109 7.25 15.77 -10.55
CA VAL A 109 6.45 16.67 -9.69
C VAL A 109 5.86 15.97 -8.46
N ASP A 110 5.63 14.66 -8.53
CA ASP A 110 5.14 13.88 -7.40
C ASP A 110 6.28 13.33 -6.55
N TYR A 111 7.51 13.25 -7.09
CA TYR A 111 8.64 12.66 -6.40
C TYR A 111 8.89 13.36 -5.07
N GLU A 112 8.95 14.70 -5.02
CA GLU A 112 9.28 15.43 -3.80
C GLU A 112 8.29 15.20 -2.64
N ARG A 113 7.05 14.75 -2.93
CA ARG A 113 6.05 14.42 -1.90
C ARG A 113 6.47 13.20 -1.08
N VAL A 114 6.99 12.17 -1.75
CA VAL A 114 7.34 10.89 -1.10
C VAL A 114 8.48 11.05 -0.08
N PRO A 115 9.68 11.59 -0.42
CA PRO A 115 10.73 11.85 0.55
C PRO A 115 10.31 12.81 1.64
N THR A 116 9.50 13.83 1.33
CA THR A 116 9.00 14.77 2.35
C THR A 116 8.15 14.03 3.39
N ARG A 117 7.20 13.20 2.95
CA ARG A 117 6.35 12.41 3.85
C ARG A 117 7.18 11.39 4.63
N LEU A 118 8.09 10.66 3.97
CA LEU A 118 8.98 9.69 4.61
C LEU A 118 9.89 10.34 5.67
N ARG A 119 10.48 11.51 5.38
CA ARG A 119 11.28 12.25 6.36
C ARG A 119 10.45 12.69 7.56
N GLY A 120 9.20 13.13 7.33
CA GLY A 120 8.27 13.47 8.39
C GLY A 120 7.96 12.29 9.31
N ILE A 121 7.71 11.10 8.73
CA ILE A 121 7.50 9.85 9.46
C ILE A 121 8.74 9.47 10.26
N THR A 122 9.91 9.45 9.63
CA THR A 122 11.17 9.09 10.30
C THR A 122 11.48 10.03 11.46
N THR A 123 11.27 11.34 11.29
CA THR A 123 11.49 12.32 12.36
C THR A 123 10.57 12.06 13.56
N LYS A 124 9.27 11.82 13.30
CA LYS A 124 8.30 11.47 14.35
C LYS A 124 8.66 10.14 15.02
N ALA A 125 9.00 9.12 14.24
CA ALA A 125 9.37 7.80 14.73
C ALA A 125 10.57 7.86 15.69
N THR A 126 11.61 8.62 15.35
CA THR A 126 12.77 8.82 16.25
C THR A 126 12.36 9.46 17.57
N GLY A 127 11.48 10.47 17.56
CA GLY A 127 10.96 11.08 18.79
C GLY A 127 10.17 10.11 19.66
N ILE A 128 9.35 9.26 19.04
CA ILE A 128 8.54 8.25 19.73
C ILE A 128 9.43 7.15 20.32
N LEU A 129 10.41 6.65 19.58
CA LEU A 129 11.35 5.65 20.07
C LEU A 129 12.12 6.16 21.29
N THR A 130 12.59 7.41 21.23
CA THR A 130 13.24 8.06 22.38
C THR A 130 12.31 8.18 23.58
N SER A 131 11.05 8.59 23.35
CA SER A 131 10.07 8.79 24.42
C SER A 131 9.57 7.48 25.04
N ARG A 132 9.40 6.42 24.24
CA ARG A 132 8.84 5.13 24.69
C ARG A 132 9.87 4.17 25.24
N TYR A 133 11.06 4.14 24.67
CA TYR A 133 12.05 3.09 24.95
C TYR A 133 13.31 3.65 25.62
N LEU A 134 13.81 4.81 25.21
CA LEU A 134 15.04 5.38 25.81
C LEU A 134 14.77 6.16 27.11
N SER A 135 13.55 6.66 27.29
CA SER A 135 13.14 7.34 28.54
C SER A 135 12.79 6.39 29.68
N GLN A 136 12.77 5.07 29.41
CA GLN A 136 12.58 4.04 30.44
C GLN A 136 13.91 3.52 31.01
N GLU A 137 15.06 3.91 30.45
CA GLU A 137 16.36 3.64 31.05
C GLU A 137 16.74 4.78 32.02
N SER A 138 16.23 4.66 33.26
CA SER A 138 16.61 5.34 34.51
C SER A 138 15.69 6.49 34.98
N PRO A 139 15.40 6.65 36.31
CA PRO A 139 16.27 6.24 37.42
C PRO A 139 15.64 5.69 38.74
N THR A 140 16.53 5.04 39.52
CA THR A 140 16.70 5.07 41.00
C THR A 140 15.94 4.17 42.00
N HIS A 141 16.78 3.55 42.86
CA HIS A 141 16.59 3.01 44.23
C HIS A 141 15.88 1.65 44.36
N PHE A 142 16.47 0.58 44.93
CA PHE A 142 17.49 0.43 45.99
C PHE A 142 18.55 -0.62 45.64
#